data_AF-A0A839WQZ9-F1
#
_entry.id   AF-A0A839WQZ9-F1
#
_cell.length_a   1.000
_cell.length_b   1.000
_cell.length_c   1.000
_cell.angle_alpha   90.00
_cell.angle_beta   90.00
_cell.angle_gamma   90.00
#
_symmetry.space_group_name_H-M   'P 1'
#
loop_
_entity.id
_entity.type
_entity.pdbx_description
1 polymer ?
#
loop_
_entity_poly.entity_id
_entity_poly.type
_entity_poly.pdbx_seq_one_letter_code
_entity_poly.pdbx_strand_id
1 'polypeptide(L)' 'MNLHKHARLTPHGRALLVRRILHEGLRVEEAAQACGVSARTAYKWL' A
#
# COMPACT_ATOMS: atom_id res chain seq x y z
N MET A 1 13.10 10.42 0.26
CA MET A 1 11.78 10.80 0.82
C MET A 1 11.69 10.29 2.26
N ASN A 2 12.11 11.10 3.24
CA ASN A 2 12.03 10.74 4.66
C ASN A 2 10.80 11.40 5.30
N LEU A 3 9.63 10.78 5.15
CA LEU A 3 8.41 11.25 5.85
C LEU A 3 8.54 11.05 7.36
N HIS A 4 9.19 9.96 7.78
CA HIS A 4 9.70 9.63 9.12
C HIS A 4 10.37 8.24 9.06
N LYS A 5 11.25 7.93 10.02
CA LYS A 5 12.05 6.69 10.07
C LYS A 5 11.26 5.36 10.05
N HIS A 6 9.95 5.41 10.30
CA HIS A 6 9.08 4.24 10.32
C HIS A 6 8.07 4.20 9.16
N ALA A 7 8.09 5.20 8.27
CA ALA A 7 7.21 5.20 7.10
C ALA A 7 7.72 4.17 6.08
N ARG A 8 7.01 3.03 5.95
CA ARG A 8 7.33 2.02 4.92
C ARG A 8 6.97 2.45 3.51
N LEU A 9 5.93 3.29 3.36
CA LEU A 9 5.46 3.79 2.07
C LEU A 9 5.38 5.31 2.09
N THR A 10 5.76 5.91 0.95
CA THR A 10 5.50 7.31 0.63
C THR A 10 4.00 7.51 0.34
N PRO A 11 3.48 8.75 0.36
CA PRO A 11 2.10 9.03 -0.05
C PRO A 11 1.77 8.48 -1.44
N HIS A 12 2.70 8.62 -2.40
CA HIS A 12 2.56 8.03 -3.73
C HIS A 12 2.54 6.50 -3.71
N GLY A 13 3.36 5.86 -2.87
CA GLY A 13 3.33 4.40 -2.69
C GLY A 13 2.00 3.89 -2.15
N ARG A 14 1.36 4.63 -1.25
CA ARG A 14 0.00 4.30 -0.75
C ARG A 14 -1.04 4.47 -1.86
N ALA A 15 -0.99 5.55 -2.62
CA ALA A 15 -1.89 5.77 -3.74
C ALA A 15 -1.76 4.67 -4.81
N LEU A 16 -0.54 4.23 -5.12
CA LEU A 16 -0.31 3.12 -6.04
C LEU A 16 -0.89 1.80 -5.51
N LEU A 17 -0.72 1.51 -4.21
CA LEU A 17 -1.33 0.35 -3.56
C LEU A 17 -2.86 0.36 -3.71
N VAL A 18 -3.50 1.48 -3.39
CA VAL A 18 -4.97 1.61 -3.49
C VAL A 18 -5.44 1.49 -4.94
N ARG A 19 -4.71 2.11 -5.88
CA ARG A 19 -5.02 2.02 -7.30
C ARG A 19 -4.98 0.59 -7.82
N ARG A 20 -3.96 -0.17 -7.44
CA ARG A 20 -3.80 -1.58 -7.80
C ARG A 20 -4.96 -2.45 -7.33
N ILE A 21 -5.47 -2.17 -6.14
CA ILE A 21 -6.60 -2.92 -5.57
C ILE A 21 -7.91 -2.51 -6.25
N LEU A 22 -8.20 -1.21 -6.32
CA LEU A 22 -9.52 -0.72 -6.78
C LEU A 22 -9.67 -0.71 -8.30
N HIS A 23 -8.61 -0.42 -9.05
CA HIS A 23 -8.67 -0.29 -10.51
C HIS A 23 -8.07 -1.48 -11.26
N GLU A 24 -7.02 -2.10 -10.72
CA GLU A 24 -6.37 -3.25 -11.37
C GLU A 24 -6.92 -4.59 -10.85
N GLY A 25 -7.80 -4.57 -9.84
CA GLY A 25 -8.48 -5.77 -9.31
C GLY A 25 -7.57 -6.72 -8.52
N LEU A 26 -6.37 -6.27 -8.14
CA LEU A 26 -5.44 -7.08 -7.36
C LEU A 26 -6.00 -7.36 -5.97
N ARG A 27 -5.79 -8.58 -5.46
CA ARG A 27 -6.17 -8.92 -4.09
C ARG A 27 -5.34 -8.07 -3.13
N VAL A 28 -5.97 -7.62 -2.04
CA VAL A 28 -5.35 -6.74 -1.04
C VAL A 28 -4.04 -7.32 -0.50
N GLU A 29 -4.01 -8.63 -0.28
CA GLU A 29 -2.83 -9.35 0.22
C GLU A 29 -1.65 -9.28 -0.76
N GLU A 30 -1.91 -9.52 -2.05
CA GLU A 30 -0.90 -9.50 -3.11
C GLU A 30 -0.33 -8.08 -3.30
N ALA A 31 -1.22 -7.08 -3.36
CA ALA A 31 -0.83 -5.68 -3.47
C ALA A 31 -0.04 -5.20 -2.25
N ALA A 32 -0.45 -5.61 -1.04
CA ALA A 32 0.24 -5.27 0.21
C ALA A 32 1.64 -5.90 0.27
N GLN A 33 1.76 -7.18 -0.10
CA GLN A 33 3.03 -7.90 -0.13
C GLN A 33 3.99 -7.30 -1.15
N ALA A 34 3.52 -6.95 -2.34
CA ALA A 34 4.31 -6.23 -3.35
C ALA A 34 4.80 -4.85 -2.87
N CYS A 35 4.07 -4.23 -1.94
CA CYS A 35 4.43 -2.94 -1.34
C CYS A 35 5.16 -3.05 0.02
N GLY A 36 5.48 -4.27 0.48
CA GLY A 36 6.22 -4.51 1.73
C GLY A 36 5.47 -4.16 3.02
N VAL A 37 4.12 -4.17 2.98
CA VAL A 37 3.25 -3.90 4.13
C VAL A 37 2.30 -5.06 4.39
N SER A 38 1.77 -5.15 5.61
CA SER A 38 0.75 -6.15 5.93
C SER A 38 -0.60 -5.82 5.27
N ALA A 39 -1.42 -6.83 4.99
CA ALA A 39 -2.79 -6.62 4.51
C ALA A 39 -3.60 -5.73 5.47
N ARG A 40 -3.44 -5.91 6.80
CA ARG A 40 -4.05 -5.03 7.82
C ARG A 40 -3.66 -3.56 7.65
N THR A 41 -2.42 -3.28 7.23
CA THR A 41 -1.98 -1.91 6.95
C THR A 41 -2.61 -1.37 5.67
N ALA A 42 -2.70 -2.20 4.62
CA ALA A 42 -3.37 -1.85 3.38
C ALA A 42 -4.85 -1.50 3.60
N TYR A 43 -5.57 -2.26 4.43
CA TYR A 43 -6.96 -1.98 4.82
C TYR A 43 -7.15 -0.66 5.59
N LYS A 44 -6.10 0.01 6.07
CA LYS A 44 -6.23 1.37 6.66
C LYS A 44 -6.38 2.46 5.60
N TRP A 45 -6.05 2.16 4.35
CA TRP A 45 -6.05 3.13 3.24
C TRP A 45 -7.05 2.79 2.14
N LEU A 46 -7.63 1.59 2.17
CA LEU A 46 -8.86 1.28 1.45
C LEU A 46 -10.04 1.97 2.13
#